data_AF-A0A9E3A7W4-F1
#
_entry.id   AF-A0A9E3A7W4-F1
#
_cell.length_a   1.000
_cell.length_b   1.000
_cell.length_c   1.000
_cell.angle_alpha   90.00
_cell.angle_beta   90.00
_cell.angle_gamma   90.00
#
_symmetry.space_group_name_H-M   'P 1'
#
loop_
_entity.id
_entity.type
_entity.pdbx_description
1 polymer ?
#
loop_
_entity_poly.entity_id
_entity_poly.type
_entity_poly.pdbx_seq_one_letter_code
_entity_poly.pdbx_strand_id
1 'polypeptide(L)'
;MVTTNLTPGRPFTIPFDSYAYYFAEKPFPDLFPVAVVEHMIAHSPEKPEEIVTSRSGERLFRLPEGQNLPVLAAARMSLSFPLLLSAVPLYLPDHAHTPTPEVPDQAEEIGKQVSRVHADLCWFSDGGICSNFPLHFFDSPLPRWPTFGIDLEPQYGEACKDERNNEDLVWFPPRPGSGAQLPLSRFDQGSSLQKLLGFLGAIVNTMQNWRDRLQATAAGYRDRIVHIQLCPNEGGLNLNMPPEAIRNLSARGKIAGEVIIKHFDFSSHMFARYRITMCALQKYLDDLGNSWDKPVPQDATGQEYIRGTKQAPHYEPRSKKLGARMLQALEQLVMLAGEWRVELANQSFCKDGSPKPDPILRNQPKF
;
A
#
# COMPACT_ATOMS: atom_id res chain seq x y z
N MET A 1 -6.69 -1.84 5.79
CA MET A 1 -7.45 -1.72 4.51
C MET A 1 -6.86 -0.59 3.68
N VAL A 2 -7.22 -0.44 2.41
CA VAL A 2 -6.75 0.66 1.53
C VAL A 2 -7.94 1.47 1.05
N THR A 3 -7.81 2.79 0.96
CA THR A 3 -8.78 3.68 0.32
C THR A 3 -8.04 4.69 -0.54
N THR A 4 -8.71 5.24 -1.55
CA THR A 4 -8.13 6.25 -2.44
C THR A 4 -8.74 7.60 -2.14
N ASN A 5 -7.93 8.59 -1.76
CA ASN A 5 -8.42 9.96 -1.60
C ASN A 5 -8.08 10.76 -2.86
N LEU A 6 -9.13 11.19 -3.56
CA LEU A 6 -9.04 11.92 -4.82
C LEU A 6 -8.62 13.39 -4.61
N THR A 7 -8.84 13.96 -3.42
CA THR A 7 -8.48 15.35 -3.11
C THR A 7 -6.97 15.58 -3.11
N PRO A 8 -6.14 14.82 -2.36
CA PRO A 8 -4.68 14.85 -2.50
C PRO A 8 -4.15 13.91 -3.60
N GLY A 9 -5.02 13.16 -4.29
CA GLY A 9 -4.67 12.30 -5.42
C GLY A 9 -3.80 11.08 -5.08
N ARG A 10 -4.02 10.42 -3.93
CA ARG A 10 -3.19 9.28 -3.50
C ARG A 10 -3.94 8.23 -2.65
N PRO A 11 -3.44 6.98 -2.60
CA PRO A 11 -3.93 5.97 -1.67
C PRO A 11 -3.51 6.24 -0.22
N PHE A 12 -4.33 5.71 0.69
CA PHE A 12 -4.13 5.70 2.13
C PHE A 12 -4.40 4.32 2.72
N THR A 13 -3.62 3.97 3.75
CA THR A 13 -3.90 2.82 4.61
C THR A 13 -4.87 3.24 5.70
N ILE A 14 -5.81 2.35 6.02
CA ILE A 14 -6.74 2.47 7.15
C ILE A 14 -6.35 1.40 8.19
N PRO A 15 -6.20 1.76 9.49
CA PRO A 15 -6.36 3.11 10.05
C PRO A 15 -5.28 4.10 9.56
N PHE A 16 -5.61 5.40 9.56
CA PHE A 16 -4.73 6.44 9.02
C PHE A 16 -3.58 6.75 9.99
N ASP A 17 -2.34 6.61 9.53
CA ASP A 17 -1.15 6.92 10.35
C ASP A 17 -0.64 8.36 10.19
N SER A 18 -0.92 8.99 9.04
CA SER A 18 -0.25 10.24 8.63
C SER A 18 -1.11 11.49 8.78
N TYR A 19 -2.43 11.36 8.82
CA TYR A 19 -3.36 12.50 8.84
C TYR A 19 -4.53 12.23 9.78
N ALA A 20 -4.89 13.25 10.55
CA ALA A 20 -6.10 13.26 11.35
C ALA A 20 -7.28 13.73 10.49
N TYR A 21 -8.05 12.78 9.98
CA TYR A 21 -9.30 13.06 9.30
C TYR A 21 -10.43 13.31 10.30
N TYR A 22 -11.43 14.07 9.86
CA TYR A 22 -12.60 14.43 10.65
C TYR A 22 -13.88 14.03 9.92
N PHE A 23 -14.98 13.93 10.64
CA PHE A 23 -16.30 13.63 10.09
C PHE A 23 -17.37 14.54 10.69
N ALA A 24 -18.45 14.76 9.93
CA ALA A 24 -19.63 15.46 10.39
C ALA A 24 -20.62 14.45 10.97
N GLU A 25 -21.29 14.81 12.07
CA GLU A 25 -22.29 13.94 12.71
C GLU A 25 -23.52 13.75 11.83
N LYS A 26 -24.01 14.80 11.15
CA LYS A 26 -25.29 14.75 10.42
C LYS A 26 -25.36 13.76 9.25
N PRO A 27 -24.37 13.66 8.34
CA PRO A 27 -24.46 12.74 7.20
C PRO A 27 -24.12 11.29 7.54
N PHE A 28 -23.56 11.02 8.73
CA PHE A 28 -23.07 9.68 9.08
C PHE A 28 -24.18 8.65 9.41
N PRO A 29 -25.30 9.02 10.04
CA PRO A 29 -26.45 8.14 10.23
C PRO A 29 -27.07 7.60 8.94
N ASP A 30 -26.93 8.30 7.81
CA ASP A 30 -27.38 7.81 6.50
C ASP A 30 -26.44 6.75 5.91
N LEU A 31 -25.19 6.70 6.39
CA LEU A 31 -24.14 5.81 5.88
C LEU A 31 -23.87 4.62 6.80
N PHE A 32 -24.13 4.76 8.09
CA PHE A 32 -23.77 3.79 9.12
C PHE A 32 -24.90 3.59 10.13
N PRO A 33 -25.02 2.39 10.72
CA PRO A 33 -25.92 2.17 11.85
C PRO A 33 -25.64 3.15 12.99
N VAL A 34 -26.69 3.59 13.69
CA VAL A 34 -26.61 4.58 14.79
C VAL A 34 -25.56 4.21 15.83
N ALA A 35 -25.51 2.94 16.26
CA ALA A 35 -24.54 2.45 17.24
C ALA A 35 -23.08 2.64 16.79
N VAL A 36 -22.80 2.60 15.48
CA VAL A 36 -21.46 2.84 14.94
C VAL A 36 -21.13 4.33 15.01
N VAL A 37 -22.08 5.20 14.65
CA VAL A 37 -21.89 6.66 14.71
C VAL A 37 -21.68 7.13 16.16
N GLU A 38 -22.51 6.65 17.09
CA GLU A 38 -22.38 6.94 18.52
C GLU A 38 -21.02 6.49 19.07
N HIS A 39 -20.58 5.27 18.72
CA HIS A 39 -19.25 4.79 19.09
C HIS A 39 -18.15 5.68 18.54
N MET A 40 -18.26 6.12 17.28
CA MET A 40 -17.26 6.99 16.65
C MET A 40 -17.19 8.36 17.32
N ILE A 41 -18.33 8.92 17.73
CA ILE A 41 -18.38 10.19 18.47
C ILE A 41 -17.78 10.01 19.87
N ALA A 42 -18.17 8.95 20.59
CA ALA A 42 -17.67 8.67 21.94
C ALA A 42 -16.16 8.42 22.01
N HIS A 43 -15.56 7.92 20.92
CA HIS A 43 -14.12 7.66 20.82
C HIS A 43 -13.39 8.65 19.91
N SER A 44 -14.01 9.79 19.58
CA SER A 44 -13.35 10.89 18.84
C SER A 44 -12.26 11.50 19.72
N PRO A 45 -10.97 11.45 19.33
CA PRO A 45 -9.91 12.03 20.16
C PRO A 45 -10.09 13.55 20.32
N GLU A 46 -10.11 14.03 21.56
CA GLU A 46 -10.28 15.45 21.86
C GLU A 46 -8.97 16.24 21.65
N LYS A 47 -9.12 17.44 21.10
CA LYS A 47 -8.09 18.49 21.10
C LYS A 47 -8.70 19.75 21.73
N PRO A 48 -8.54 19.97 23.04
CA PRO A 48 -9.20 21.08 23.74
C PRO A 48 -8.83 22.47 23.21
N GLU A 49 -7.68 22.59 22.56
CA GLU A 49 -7.12 23.85 22.06
C GLU A 49 -7.52 24.17 20.61
N GLU A 50 -8.28 23.28 19.96
CA GLU A 50 -8.61 23.36 18.54
C GLU A 50 -10.07 22.95 18.29
N ILE A 51 -10.86 23.86 17.74
CA ILE A 51 -12.21 23.54 17.23
C ILE A 51 -12.15 23.50 15.72
N VAL A 52 -12.36 22.30 15.17
CA VAL A 52 -12.40 22.06 13.73
C VAL A 52 -13.85 22.17 13.24
N THR A 53 -14.05 23.01 12.22
CA THR A 53 -15.36 23.19 11.59
C THR A 53 -15.26 23.01 10.08
N SER A 54 -16.36 22.58 9.45
CA SER A 54 -16.48 22.67 8.00
C SER A 54 -16.48 24.15 7.56
N ARG A 55 -16.31 24.41 6.27
CA ARG A 55 -16.49 25.76 5.71
C ARG A 55 -17.91 26.32 5.88
N SER A 56 -18.91 25.46 6.08
CA SER A 56 -20.29 25.86 6.39
C SER A 56 -20.53 26.11 7.89
N GLY A 57 -19.50 25.96 8.74
CA GLY A 57 -19.58 26.21 10.18
C GLY A 57 -20.07 25.02 11.02
N GLU A 58 -20.23 23.84 10.43
CA GLU A 58 -20.60 22.63 11.17
C GLU A 58 -19.41 22.12 11.98
N ARG A 59 -19.64 21.76 13.26
CA ARG A 59 -18.61 21.16 14.11
C ARG A 59 -18.27 19.76 13.59
N LEU A 60 -16.98 19.48 13.50
CA LEU A 60 -16.49 18.18 13.04
C LEU A 60 -15.85 17.40 14.20
N PHE A 61 -16.00 16.08 14.16
CA PHE A 61 -15.42 15.14 15.12
C PHE A 61 -14.19 14.49 14.50
N ARG A 62 -13.14 14.30 15.30
CA ARG A 62 -11.95 13.60 14.81
C ARG A 62 -12.27 12.13 14.65
N LEU A 63 -11.87 11.55 13.53
CA LEU A 63 -12.07 10.13 13.28
C LEU A 63 -11.34 9.30 14.35
N PRO A 64 -11.97 8.27 14.93
CA PRO A 64 -11.28 7.38 15.86
C PRO A 64 -10.07 6.72 15.21
N GLU A 65 -9.02 6.51 16.00
CA GLU A 65 -7.75 5.96 15.54
C GLU A 65 -7.51 4.54 16.08
N GLY A 66 -6.66 3.78 15.38
CA GLY A 66 -6.24 2.44 15.79
C GLY A 66 -7.41 1.51 16.09
N GLN A 67 -7.40 0.93 17.29
CA GLN A 67 -8.39 -0.04 17.75
C GLN A 67 -9.80 0.53 17.92
N ASN A 68 -9.95 1.86 17.97
CA ASN A 68 -11.25 2.51 18.20
C ASN A 68 -12.03 2.75 16.91
N LEU A 69 -11.39 2.62 15.73
CA LEU A 69 -12.05 2.76 14.44
C LEU A 69 -12.92 1.53 14.13
N PRO A 70 -14.25 1.68 13.97
CA PRO A 70 -15.10 0.54 13.64
C PRO A 70 -14.71 -0.10 12.32
N VAL A 71 -14.64 -1.44 12.31
CA VAL A 71 -14.33 -2.22 11.10
C VAL A 71 -15.31 -1.92 9.97
N LEU A 72 -16.60 -1.72 10.28
CA LEU A 72 -17.61 -1.34 9.28
C LEU A 72 -17.28 -0.01 8.61
N ALA A 73 -16.85 1.00 9.36
CA ALA A 73 -16.45 2.29 8.82
C ALA A 73 -15.23 2.14 7.91
N ALA A 74 -14.21 1.40 8.37
CA ALA A 74 -13.02 1.09 7.57
C ALA A 74 -13.36 0.36 6.26
N ALA A 75 -14.22 -0.67 6.33
CA ALA A 75 -14.65 -1.44 5.16
C ALA A 75 -15.43 -0.57 4.17
N ARG A 76 -16.34 0.28 4.66
CA ARG A 76 -17.15 1.16 3.81
C ARG A 76 -16.31 2.21 3.08
N MET A 77 -15.28 2.74 3.74
CA MET A 77 -14.29 3.64 3.12
C MET A 77 -13.46 2.91 2.06
N SER A 78 -13.11 1.64 2.32
CA SER A 78 -12.36 0.81 1.38
C SER A 78 -13.17 0.42 0.14
N LEU A 79 -14.50 0.29 0.26
CA LEU A 79 -15.44 -0.19 -0.77
C LEU A 79 -16.26 0.93 -1.44
N SER A 80 -15.78 2.18 -1.42
CA SER A 80 -16.52 3.33 -1.99
C SER A 80 -16.42 3.36 -3.52
N PHE A 81 -17.00 2.33 -4.15
CA PHE A 81 -16.99 2.10 -5.59
C PHE A 81 -17.94 3.07 -6.30
N PRO A 82 -17.44 3.96 -7.17
CA PRO A 82 -18.26 4.93 -7.89
C PRO A 82 -19.43 4.25 -8.62
N LEU A 83 -20.58 4.92 -8.68
CA LEU A 83 -21.85 4.44 -9.26
C LEU A 83 -22.61 3.38 -8.44
N LEU A 84 -21.93 2.60 -7.60
CA LEU A 84 -22.58 1.57 -6.77
C LEU A 84 -22.80 2.03 -5.33
N LEU A 85 -21.80 2.69 -4.75
CA LEU A 85 -21.79 3.10 -3.34
C LEU A 85 -21.34 4.55 -3.22
N SER A 86 -22.04 5.33 -2.39
CA SER A 86 -21.65 6.71 -2.08
C SER A 86 -20.26 6.76 -1.42
N ALA A 87 -19.51 7.83 -1.65
CA ALA A 87 -18.27 8.08 -0.91
C ALA A 87 -18.57 8.36 0.58
N VAL A 88 -17.64 8.01 1.46
CA VAL A 88 -17.69 8.42 2.87
C VAL A 88 -17.08 9.83 2.99
N PRO A 89 -17.85 10.86 3.37
CA PRO A 89 -17.35 12.23 3.45
C PRO A 89 -16.47 12.39 4.69
N LEU A 90 -15.18 12.60 4.48
CA LEU A 90 -14.23 12.94 5.53
C LEU A 90 -13.65 14.31 5.26
N TYR A 91 -13.17 14.97 6.30
CA TYR A 91 -12.65 16.33 6.24
C TYR A 91 -11.19 16.36 6.70
N LEU A 92 -10.39 17.18 6.02
CA LEU A 92 -8.99 17.42 6.41
C LEU A 92 -8.84 18.90 6.80
N PRO A 93 -8.32 19.21 8.00
CA PRO A 93 -8.06 20.59 8.40
C PRO A 93 -7.03 21.25 7.47
N ASP A 94 -7.32 22.47 7.03
CA ASP A 94 -6.37 23.26 6.22
C ASP A 94 -5.43 24.05 7.13
N HIS A 95 -4.34 23.38 7.53
CA HIS A 95 -3.24 24.03 8.24
C HIS A 95 -2.26 24.74 7.31
N ALA A 96 -2.32 24.50 5.99
CA ALA A 96 -1.35 25.02 5.03
C ALA A 96 -1.57 26.51 4.73
N HIS A 97 -2.82 26.98 4.81
CA HIS A 97 -3.19 28.39 4.61
C HIS A 97 -3.56 29.10 5.90
N THR A 98 -3.28 28.49 7.07
CA THR A 98 -3.39 29.22 8.33
C THR A 98 -2.20 30.18 8.39
N PRO A 99 -2.39 31.51 8.41
CA PRO A 99 -1.27 32.42 8.54
C PRO A 99 -0.50 32.06 9.81
N THR A 100 0.76 31.64 9.66
CA THR A 100 1.69 31.59 10.79
C THR A 100 1.69 32.99 11.40
N PRO A 101 1.37 33.14 12.70
CA PRO A 101 1.63 34.40 13.36
C PRO A 101 3.09 34.73 13.11
N GLU A 102 3.35 35.87 12.46
CA GLU A 102 4.68 36.46 12.49
C GLU A 102 5.10 36.50 13.96
N VAL A 103 6.25 35.90 14.26
CA VAL A 103 6.78 35.69 15.61
C VAL A 103 6.45 36.88 16.52
N PRO A 104 5.62 36.72 17.58
CA PRO A 104 5.61 37.71 18.63
C PRO A 104 6.82 37.41 19.51
N ASP A 105 7.92 38.13 19.27
CA ASP A 105 8.84 38.47 20.35
C ASP A 105 7.97 39.13 21.43
N GLN A 106 7.75 38.42 22.54
CA GLN A 106 6.90 38.74 23.70
C GLN A 106 5.51 38.06 23.69
N ALA A 107 5.47 36.81 24.12
CA ALA A 107 4.26 36.17 24.61
C ALA A 107 4.30 36.09 26.15
N GLU A 108 3.96 37.21 26.80
CA GLU A 108 3.35 37.15 28.13
C GLU A 108 1.93 36.59 28.01
N GLU A 109 1.51 35.86 29.04
CA GLU A 109 0.25 35.14 29.23
C GLU A 109 -0.98 35.70 28.49
N ILE A 110 -1.23 35.22 27.27
CA ILE A 110 -2.55 35.26 26.65
C ILE A 110 -3.18 33.88 26.86
N GLY A 111 -4.20 33.82 27.71
CA GLY A 111 -4.91 32.58 28.04
C GLY A 111 -5.25 31.76 26.79
N LYS A 112 -5.08 30.43 26.89
CA LYS A 112 -5.25 29.44 25.79
C LYS A 112 -6.44 29.79 24.88
N GLN A 113 -6.16 30.53 23.82
CA GLN A 113 -7.18 30.96 22.89
C GLN A 113 -7.46 29.78 21.97
N VAL A 114 -8.69 29.27 21.97
CA VAL A 114 -9.07 28.11 21.17
C VAL A 114 -8.95 28.49 19.69
N SER A 115 -8.05 27.81 18.99
CA SER A 115 -7.84 28.02 17.56
C SER A 115 -9.03 27.43 16.78
N ARG A 116 -9.59 28.21 15.86
CA ARG A 116 -10.63 27.72 14.94
C ARG A 116 -9.98 27.38 13.61
N VAL A 117 -10.10 26.13 13.21
CA VAL A 117 -9.53 25.63 11.96
C VAL A 117 -10.67 25.19 11.05
N HIS A 118 -10.62 25.64 9.80
CA HIS A 118 -11.53 25.17 8.77
C HIS A 118 -11.00 23.90 8.13
N ALA A 119 -11.88 22.94 7.89
CA ALA A 119 -11.55 21.70 7.21
C ALA A 119 -12.29 21.57 5.88
N ASP A 120 -11.57 21.01 4.92
CA ASP A 120 -12.06 20.78 3.57
C ASP A 120 -12.50 19.33 3.38
N LEU A 121 -13.58 19.17 2.61
CA LEU A 121 -14.10 17.87 2.26
C LEU A 121 -13.11 17.11 1.37
N CYS A 122 -12.74 15.92 1.82
CA CYS A 122 -11.93 14.96 1.10
C CYS A 122 -12.82 13.92 0.40
N TRP A 123 -12.56 13.71 -0.88
CA TRP A 123 -13.31 12.76 -1.70
C TRP A 123 -12.63 11.39 -1.68
N PHE A 124 -13.11 10.51 -0.82
CA PHE A 124 -12.64 9.13 -0.74
C PHE A 124 -13.39 8.22 -1.71
N SER A 125 -12.68 7.28 -2.30
CA SER A 125 -13.19 6.26 -3.18
C SER A 125 -12.49 4.93 -2.95
N ASP A 126 -12.90 3.91 -3.70
CA ASP A 126 -12.47 2.53 -3.56
C ASP A 126 -10.94 2.38 -3.53
N GLY A 127 -10.44 1.53 -2.63
CA GLY A 127 -9.01 1.24 -2.51
C GLY A 127 -8.42 0.64 -3.79
N GLY A 128 -9.25 -0.12 -4.52
CA GLY A 128 -8.92 -0.76 -5.79
C GLY A 128 -8.65 0.20 -6.94
N ILE A 129 -8.91 1.50 -6.79
CA ILE A 129 -8.48 2.50 -7.78
C ILE A 129 -6.96 2.63 -7.79
N CYS A 130 -6.29 2.46 -6.65
CA CYS A 130 -4.84 2.64 -6.53
C CYS A 130 -4.09 1.40 -6.02
N SER A 131 -4.78 0.46 -5.36
CA SER A 131 -4.24 -0.86 -5.00
C SER A 131 -5.38 -1.86 -4.82
N ASN A 132 -5.46 -2.84 -5.72
CA ASN A 132 -6.34 -4.00 -5.60
C ASN A 132 -5.72 -5.13 -4.78
N PHE A 133 -4.40 -5.19 -4.65
CA PHE A 133 -3.70 -6.33 -4.07
C PHE A 133 -2.57 -5.96 -3.09
N PRO A 134 -2.87 -5.43 -1.89
CA PRO A 134 -1.88 -4.92 -0.95
C PRO A 134 -1.17 -6.02 -0.14
N LEU A 135 -0.70 -7.09 -0.80
CA LEU A 135 -0.04 -8.23 -0.15
C LEU A 135 1.21 -7.83 0.65
N HIS A 136 1.84 -6.73 0.24
CA HIS A 136 3.01 -6.14 0.88
C HIS A 136 2.78 -5.65 2.32
N PHE A 137 1.53 -5.46 2.77
CA PHE A 137 1.23 -5.12 4.18
C PHE A 137 1.61 -6.22 5.17
N PHE A 138 1.65 -7.47 4.69
CA PHE A 138 1.92 -8.63 5.51
C PHE A 138 3.32 -9.18 5.26
N ASP A 139 4.19 -8.38 4.63
CA ASP A 139 5.54 -8.78 4.30
C ASP A 139 6.55 -8.42 5.37
N SER A 140 7.55 -9.30 5.47
CA SER A 140 8.75 -9.09 6.26
C SER A 140 9.96 -9.58 5.45
N PRO A 141 11.17 -9.05 5.71
CA PRO A 141 12.40 -9.63 5.19
C PRO A 141 12.53 -11.12 5.52
N LEU A 142 12.10 -11.49 6.73
CA LEU A 142 11.96 -12.88 7.18
C LEU A 142 10.51 -13.10 7.66
N PRO A 143 9.66 -13.76 6.86
CA PRO A 143 8.26 -13.94 7.22
C PRO A 143 8.13 -14.86 8.43
N ARG A 144 7.25 -14.48 9.37
CA ARG A 144 6.96 -15.26 10.59
C ARG A 144 5.72 -16.14 10.46
N TRP A 145 4.88 -15.87 9.47
CA TRP A 145 3.67 -16.60 9.16
C TRP A 145 3.46 -16.61 7.64
N PRO A 146 2.71 -17.59 7.11
CA PRO A 146 2.31 -17.58 5.71
C PRO A 146 1.30 -16.47 5.45
N THR A 147 1.43 -15.84 4.30
CA THR A 147 0.45 -14.89 3.76
C THR A 147 0.03 -15.43 2.41
N PHE A 148 -1.25 -15.38 2.08
CA PHE A 148 -1.77 -15.83 0.79
C PHE A 148 -2.54 -14.72 0.11
N GLY A 149 -2.41 -14.68 -1.21
CA GLY A 149 -3.22 -13.83 -2.07
C GLY A 149 -4.14 -14.69 -2.93
N ILE A 150 -5.41 -14.29 -3.05
CA ILE A 150 -6.36 -14.90 -3.97
C ILE A 150 -6.67 -13.84 -5.02
N ASP A 151 -6.09 -13.98 -6.20
CA ASP A 151 -6.29 -13.06 -7.31
C ASP A 151 -7.42 -13.55 -8.22
N LEU A 152 -8.30 -12.64 -8.60
CA LEU A 152 -9.45 -12.93 -9.46
C LEU A 152 -9.20 -12.31 -10.82
N GLU A 153 -8.95 -13.15 -11.83
CA GLU A 153 -8.55 -12.69 -13.15
C GLU A 153 -9.64 -12.94 -14.19
N PRO A 154 -9.93 -11.99 -15.09
CA PRO A 154 -10.85 -12.23 -16.19
C PRO A 154 -10.27 -13.24 -17.17
N GLN A 155 -11.07 -14.25 -17.53
CA GLN A 155 -10.71 -15.24 -18.53
C GLN A 155 -11.25 -14.84 -19.91
N TYR A 156 -10.35 -14.76 -20.89
CA TYR A 156 -10.68 -14.39 -22.26
C TYR A 156 -10.55 -15.59 -23.20
N GLY A 157 -11.63 -15.95 -23.90
CA GLY A 157 -11.63 -16.97 -24.94
C GLY A 157 -12.55 -18.16 -24.65
N GLU A 158 -12.31 -19.27 -25.36
CA GLU A 158 -13.20 -20.46 -25.36
C GLU A 158 -13.16 -21.26 -24.06
N ALA A 159 -12.26 -20.94 -23.13
CA ALA A 159 -12.15 -21.61 -21.83
C ALA A 159 -13.41 -21.49 -20.94
N CYS A 160 -14.30 -20.53 -21.24
CA CYS A 160 -15.60 -20.37 -20.59
C CYS A 160 -16.79 -20.92 -21.41
N LYS A 161 -16.53 -21.51 -22.58
CA LYS A 161 -17.57 -22.05 -23.49
C LYS A 161 -17.79 -23.55 -23.31
N ASP A 162 -16.79 -24.27 -22.84
CA ASP A 162 -16.88 -25.70 -22.53
C ASP A 162 -17.01 -25.91 -21.02
N GLU A 163 -17.70 -26.98 -20.61
CA GLU A 163 -17.84 -27.50 -19.24
C GLU A 163 -16.48 -27.90 -18.64
N ARG A 164 -15.54 -26.96 -18.52
CA ARG A 164 -14.31 -27.20 -17.78
C ARG A 164 -14.66 -27.40 -16.31
N ASN A 165 -14.00 -28.38 -15.70
CA ASN A 165 -14.05 -28.55 -14.26
C ASN A 165 -13.48 -27.30 -13.60
N ASN A 166 -14.05 -26.90 -12.46
CA ASN A 166 -13.57 -25.75 -11.68
C ASN A 166 -12.06 -25.80 -11.37
N GLU A 167 -11.45 -26.98 -11.41
CA GLU A 167 -10.01 -27.22 -11.27
C GLU A 167 -9.17 -26.53 -12.36
N ASP A 168 -9.64 -26.49 -13.61
CA ASP A 168 -8.91 -25.87 -14.73
C ASP A 168 -8.90 -24.34 -14.67
N LEU A 169 -9.79 -23.76 -13.86
CA LEU A 169 -9.94 -22.32 -13.66
C LEU A 169 -9.21 -21.85 -12.40
N VAL A 170 -8.51 -22.75 -11.70
CA VAL A 170 -7.69 -22.42 -10.54
C VAL A 170 -6.25 -22.75 -10.88
N TRP A 171 -5.39 -21.73 -10.82
CA TRP A 171 -3.97 -21.88 -11.08
C TRP A 171 -3.14 -21.40 -9.90
N PHE A 172 -2.21 -22.23 -9.47
CA PHE A 172 -1.21 -21.89 -8.46
C PHE A 172 0.17 -22.28 -8.99
N PRO A 173 1.20 -21.43 -8.87
CA PRO A 173 2.52 -21.74 -9.37
C PRO A 173 3.08 -23.00 -8.66
N PRO A 174 3.39 -24.08 -9.40
CA PRO A 174 3.71 -25.38 -8.79
C PRO A 174 5.10 -25.43 -8.15
N ARG A 175 5.96 -24.44 -8.42
CA ARG A 175 7.32 -24.34 -7.86
C ARG A 175 7.69 -22.90 -7.53
N PRO A 176 8.42 -22.65 -6.42
CA PRO A 176 9.09 -21.38 -6.18
C PRO A 176 9.97 -21.02 -7.39
N GLY A 177 9.69 -19.88 -8.05
CA GLY A 177 10.40 -19.47 -9.27
C GLY A 177 9.59 -19.56 -10.57
N SER A 178 8.48 -20.32 -10.59
CA SER A 178 7.54 -20.35 -11.71
C SER A 178 6.56 -19.16 -11.65
N GLY A 179 5.87 -18.82 -12.75
CA GLY A 179 4.94 -17.68 -12.78
C GLY A 179 5.62 -16.30 -12.89
N ALA A 180 6.80 -16.23 -13.53
CA ALA A 180 7.52 -14.97 -13.78
C ALA A 180 6.87 -14.10 -14.86
N GLN A 181 6.04 -14.72 -15.68
CA GLN A 181 5.49 -14.06 -16.85
C GLN A 181 4.32 -13.17 -16.43
N LEU A 182 4.37 -11.91 -16.83
CA LEU A 182 3.24 -11.00 -16.69
C LEU A 182 2.06 -11.53 -17.53
N PRO A 183 0.83 -11.55 -16.98
CA PRO A 183 -0.34 -11.92 -17.74
C PRO A 183 -0.53 -10.96 -18.92
N LEU A 184 -0.65 -11.52 -20.13
CA LEU A 184 -0.86 -10.75 -21.36
C LEU A 184 -2.35 -10.44 -21.52
N SER A 185 -2.71 -9.16 -21.45
CA SER A 185 -4.07 -8.72 -21.71
C SER A 185 -4.38 -8.78 -23.21
N ARG A 186 -5.47 -9.46 -23.58
CA ARG A 186 -5.98 -9.53 -24.96
C ARG A 186 -7.03 -8.45 -25.23
N PHE A 187 -6.71 -7.19 -24.94
CA PHE A 187 -7.66 -6.06 -25.08
C PHE A 187 -7.95 -5.68 -26.53
N ASP A 188 -7.17 -6.21 -27.48
CA ASP A 188 -7.16 -5.87 -28.90
C ASP A 188 -7.99 -6.84 -29.77
N GLN A 189 -8.79 -7.70 -29.13
CA GLN A 189 -9.63 -8.70 -29.79
C GLN A 189 -11.04 -8.18 -30.09
N GLY A 190 -11.71 -8.77 -31.09
CA GLY A 190 -13.09 -8.42 -31.47
C GLY A 190 -13.23 -7.36 -32.57
N SER A 191 -14.38 -6.71 -32.65
CA SER A 191 -14.72 -5.67 -33.65
C SER A 191 -13.99 -4.34 -33.39
N SER A 192 -13.93 -3.44 -34.38
CA SER A 192 -13.21 -2.15 -34.24
C SER A 192 -13.67 -1.30 -33.05
N LEU A 193 -14.98 -1.30 -32.73
CA LEU A 193 -15.52 -0.61 -31.56
C LEU A 193 -15.09 -1.30 -30.25
N GLN A 194 -15.08 -2.64 -30.22
CA GLN A 194 -14.62 -3.42 -29.06
C GLN A 194 -13.12 -3.22 -28.80
N LYS A 195 -12.30 -3.09 -29.85
CA LYS A 195 -10.88 -2.77 -29.71
C LYS A 195 -10.64 -1.38 -29.13
N LEU A 196 -11.42 -0.38 -29.55
CA LEU A 196 -11.30 0.98 -29.03
C LEU A 196 -11.74 1.07 -27.56
N LEU A 197 -12.87 0.45 -27.21
CA LEU A 197 -13.31 0.36 -25.82
C LEU A 197 -12.37 -0.49 -24.96
N GLY A 198 -11.87 -1.60 -25.51
CA GLY A 198 -10.88 -2.48 -24.89
C GLY A 198 -9.56 -1.76 -24.63
N PHE A 199 -9.10 -0.93 -25.57
CA PHE A 199 -7.91 -0.09 -25.41
C PHE A 199 -8.09 0.97 -24.31
N LEU A 200 -9.22 1.68 -24.27
CA LEU A 200 -9.52 2.63 -23.18
C LEU A 200 -9.60 1.92 -21.82
N GLY A 201 -10.24 0.75 -21.76
CA GLY A 201 -10.26 -0.10 -20.57
C GLY A 201 -8.88 -0.58 -20.17
N ALA A 202 -8.01 -0.91 -21.13
CA ALA A 202 -6.63 -1.31 -20.87
C ALA A 202 -5.79 -0.16 -20.32
N ILE A 203 -6.01 1.08 -20.74
CA ILE A 203 -5.37 2.27 -20.15
C ILE A 203 -5.78 2.43 -18.68
N VAL A 204 -7.08 2.39 -18.38
CA VAL A 204 -7.58 2.50 -17.00
C VAL A 204 -7.06 1.36 -16.13
N ASN A 205 -7.18 0.12 -16.60
CA ASN A 205 -6.69 -1.06 -15.91
C ASN A 205 -5.17 -1.01 -15.71
N THR A 206 -4.41 -0.49 -16.68
CA THR A 206 -2.97 -0.28 -16.51
C THR A 206 -2.73 0.73 -15.42
N MET A 207 -3.37 1.90 -15.43
CA MET A 207 -3.22 2.94 -14.39
C MET A 207 -3.54 2.43 -12.99
N GLN A 208 -4.53 1.55 -12.84
CA GLN A 208 -4.98 1.01 -11.55
C GLN A 208 -4.13 -0.18 -11.07
N ASN A 209 -3.79 -1.12 -11.98
CA ASN A 209 -3.29 -2.44 -11.61
C ASN A 209 -1.83 -2.72 -11.97
N TRP A 210 -1.13 -1.79 -12.64
CA TRP A 210 0.26 -2.02 -13.07
C TRP A 210 1.18 -2.37 -11.89
N ARG A 211 1.07 -1.64 -10.78
CA ARG A 211 1.92 -1.84 -9.60
C ARG A 211 1.67 -3.22 -9.00
N ASP A 212 0.41 -3.59 -8.89
CA ASP A 212 0.00 -4.84 -8.24
C ASP A 212 0.38 -6.05 -9.11
N ARG A 213 0.30 -5.94 -10.44
CA ARG A 213 0.81 -6.97 -11.38
C ARG A 213 2.32 -7.15 -11.32
N LEU A 214 3.08 -6.06 -11.18
CA LEU A 214 4.53 -6.14 -10.99
C LEU A 214 4.86 -6.81 -9.64
N GLN A 215 4.11 -6.50 -8.57
CA GLN A 215 4.28 -7.17 -7.28
C GLN A 215 3.90 -8.64 -7.37
N ALA A 216 2.79 -8.98 -8.03
CA ALA A 216 2.31 -10.36 -8.18
C ALA A 216 3.30 -11.25 -8.93
N THR A 217 4.13 -10.70 -9.82
CA THR A 217 5.19 -11.45 -10.53
C THR A 217 6.54 -11.46 -9.82
N ALA A 218 6.70 -10.69 -8.75
CA ALA A 218 7.94 -10.65 -7.98
C ALA A 218 8.20 -12.00 -7.30
N ALA A 219 9.47 -12.38 -7.20
CA ALA A 219 9.87 -13.55 -6.44
C ALA A 219 9.47 -13.41 -4.96
N GLY A 220 8.97 -14.47 -4.34
CA GLY A 220 8.45 -14.40 -2.97
C GLY A 220 7.07 -13.76 -2.88
N TYR A 221 6.49 -13.27 -3.97
CA TYR A 221 5.09 -12.83 -4.03
C TYR A 221 4.25 -13.80 -4.84
N ARG A 222 4.65 -14.11 -6.09
CA ARG A 222 3.92 -15.06 -6.95
C ARG A 222 3.70 -16.42 -6.30
N ASP A 223 4.69 -16.92 -5.58
CA ASP A 223 4.72 -18.27 -4.98
C ASP A 223 3.74 -18.47 -3.80
N ARG A 224 2.89 -17.48 -3.53
CA ARG A 224 1.82 -17.50 -2.53
C ARG A 224 0.51 -16.88 -3.04
N ILE A 225 0.40 -16.67 -4.35
CA ILE A 225 -0.80 -16.15 -5.00
C ILE A 225 -1.46 -17.29 -5.78
N VAL A 226 -2.72 -17.56 -5.46
CA VAL A 226 -3.58 -18.41 -6.27
C VAL A 226 -4.42 -17.53 -7.19
N HIS A 227 -4.49 -17.90 -8.45
CA HIS A 227 -5.23 -17.19 -9.48
C HIS A 227 -6.50 -17.98 -9.78
N ILE A 228 -7.65 -17.31 -9.66
CA ILE A 228 -8.96 -17.86 -10.00
C ILE A 228 -9.46 -17.11 -11.22
N GLN A 229 -9.71 -17.86 -12.29
CA GLN A 229 -10.25 -17.34 -13.53
C GLN A 229 -11.76 -17.12 -13.42
N LEU A 230 -12.20 -15.90 -13.77
CA LEU A 230 -13.59 -15.48 -13.83
C LEU A 230 -14.08 -15.46 -15.27
N CYS A 231 -15.23 -16.08 -15.52
CA CYS A 231 -15.90 -16.03 -16.81
C CYS A 231 -16.69 -14.72 -16.99
N PRO A 232 -17.09 -14.35 -18.23
CA PRO A 232 -17.66 -13.02 -18.53
C PRO A 232 -18.87 -12.60 -17.68
N ASN A 233 -19.61 -13.56 -17.12
CA ASN A 233 -20.79 -13.30 -16.29
C ASN A 233 -20.49 -13.42 -14.77
N GLU A 234 -19.24 -13.45 -14.36
CA GLU A 234 -18.82 -13.62 -12.96
C GLU A 234 -18.04 -12.41 -12.47
N GLY A 235 -18.46 -11.82 -11.34
CA GLY A 235 -17.75 -10.74 -10.66
C GLY A 235 -17.83 -9.36 -11.32
N GLY A 236 -16.90 -8.48 -10.95
CA GLY A 236 -16.86 -7.08 -11.41
C GLY A 236 -18.12 -6.31 -11.04
N LEU A 237 -18.74 -5.66 -12.02
CA LEU A 237 -20.00 -4.93 -11.85
C LEU A 237 -21.24 -5.83 -11.88
N ASN A 238 -21.09 -7.15 -12.11
CA ASN A 238 -22.21 -8.07 -12.13
C ASN A 238 -22.63 -8.45 -10.71
N LEU A 239 -23.50 -7.63 -10.12
CA LEU A 239 -24.04 -7.87 -8.77
C LEU A 239 -25.16 -8.92 -8.75
N ASN A 240 -25.81 -9.17 -9.88
CA ASN A 240 -26.96 -10.07 -9.98
C ASN A 240 -26.55 -11.43 -10.59
N MET A 241 -25.53 -12.07 -10.00
CA MET A 241 -25.11 -13.40 -10.42
C MET A 241 -26.17 -14.46 -10.06
N PRO A 242 -26.47 -15.42 -10.96
CA PRO A 242 -27.38 -16.50 -10.65
C PRO A 242 -26.81 -17.41 -9.54
N PRO A 243 -27.65 -18.07 -8.73
CA PRO A 243 -27.18 -18.93 -7.63
C PRO A 243 -26.18 -20.00 -8.06
N GLU A 244 -26.28 -20.49 -9.29
CA GLU A 244 -25.34 -21.47 -9.84
C GLU A 244 -23.94 -20.90 -10.07
N ALA A 245 -23.82 -19.69 -10.63
CA ALA A 245 -22.54 -19.02 -10.80
C ALA A 245 -21.86 -18.77 -9.44
N ILE A 246 -22.62 -18.37 -8.42
CA ILE A 246 -22.11 -18.18 -7.05
C ILE A 246 -21.61 -19.51 -6.47
N ARG A 247 -22.34 -20.61 -6.66
CA ARG A 247 -21.92 -21.95 -6.21
C ARG A 247 -20.63 -22.39 -6.91
N ASN A 248 -20.53 -22.21 -8.23
CA ASN A 248 -19.34 -22.57 -8.99
C ASN A 248 -18.12 -21.75 -8.56
N LEU A 249 -18.27 -20.44 -8.40
CA LEU A 249 -17.20 -19.58 -7.91
C LEU A 249 -16.75 -19.95 -6.49
N SER A 250 -17.70 -20.29 -5.61
CA SER A 250 -17.40 -20.78 -4.26
C SER A 250 -16.63 -22.11 -4.30
N ALA A 251 -16.99 -23.02 -5.21
CA ALA A 251 -16.28 -24.28 -5.41
C ALA A 251 -14.84 -24.05 -5.90
N ARG A 252 -14.61 -23.08 -6.81
CA ARG A 252 -13.24 -22.66 -7.20
C ARG A 252 -12.46 -22.14 -6.00
N GLY A 253 -13.07 -21.35 -5.12
CA GLY A 253 -12.45 -20.90 -3.88
C GLY A 253 -12.02 -22.06 -2.96
N LYS A 254 -12.84 -23.12 -2.87
CA LYS A 254 -12.48 -24.34 -2.13
C LYS A 254 -11.26 -25.02 -2.75
N ILE A 255 -11.27 -25.23 -4.07
CA ILE A 255 -10.15 -25.83 -4.81
C ILE A 255 -8.88 -25.00 -4.63
N ALA A 256 -8.97 -23.67 -4.69
CA ALA A 256 -7.86 -22.76 -4.45
C ALA A 256 -7.21 -23.00 -3.06
N GLY A 257 -8.03 -23.16 -2.02
CA GLY A 257 -7.55 -23.53 -0.68
C GLY A 257 -6.84 -24.89 -0.65
N GLU A 258 -7.41 -25.91 -1.30
CA GLU A 258 -6.83 -27.25 -1.39
C GLU A 258 -5.48 -27.25 -2.12
N VAL A 259 -5.38 -26.50 -3.23
CA VAL A 259 -4.16 -26.35 -4.03
C VAL A 259 -3.07 -25.64 -3.22
N ILE A 260 -3.41 -24.56 -2.50
CA ILE A 260 -2.45 -23.87 -1.61
C ILE A 260 -1.90 -24.85 -0.58
N ILE A 261 -2.76 -25.58 0.14
CA ILE A 261 -2.34 -26.54 1.18
C ILE A 261 -1.43 -27.63 0.58
N LYS A 262 -1.73 -28.08 -0.63
CA LYS A 262 -0.96 -29.15 -1.30
C LYS A 262 0.41 -28.70 -1.78
N HIS A 263 0.55 -27.46 -2.23
CA HIS A 263 1.74 -27.01 -2.95
C HIS A 263 2.61 -25.99 -2.20
N PHE A 264 2.05 -25.29 -1.22
CA PHE A 264 2.79 -24.26 -0.50
C PHE A 264 3.70 -24.86 0.57
N ASP A 265 5.00 -24.57 0.48
CA ASP A 265 5.99 -24.87 1.50
C ASP A 265 6.49 -23.56 2.14
N PHE A 266 6.11 -23.34 3.39
CA PHE A 266 6.51 -22.16 4.15
C PHE A 266 8.02 -22.08 4.37
N SER A 267 8.71 -23.22 4.54
CA SER A 267 10.15 -23.25 4.76
C SER A 267 10.90 -22.80 3.51
N SER A 268 10.49 -23.31 2.35
CA SER A 268 11.01 -22.87 1.05
C SER A 268 10.72 -21.39 0.80
N HIS A 269 9.50 -20.92 1.11
CA HIS A 269 9.14 -19.51 0.99
C HIS A 269 10.02 -18.61 1.89
N MET A 270 10.23 -18.99 3.15
CA MET A 270 11.09 -18.25 4.07
C MET A 270 12.54 -18.17 3.57
N PHE A 271 13.07 -19.27 3.00
CA PHE A 271 14.39 -19.28 2.39
C PHE A 271 14.47 -18.38 1.14
N ALA A 272 13.44 -18.37 0.29
CA ALA A 272 13.36 -17.47 -0.85
C ALA A 272 13.37 -15.99 -0.40
N ARG A 273 12.60 -15.65 0.64
CA ARG A 273 12.56 -14.30 1.24
C ARG A 273 13.90 -13.88 1.85
N TYR A 274 14.60 -14.80 2.50
CA TYR A 274 15.97 -14.59 2.95
C TYR A 274 16.91 -14.25 1.77
N ARG A 275 16.91 -15.07 0.70
CA ARG A 275 17.76 -14.83 -0.48
C ARG A 275 17.46 -13.49 -1.15
N ILE A 276 16.18 -13.14 -1.27
CA ILE A 276 15.70 -11.84 -1.77
C ILE A 276 16.24 -10.70 -0.91
N THR A 277 16.10 -10.81 0.40
CA THR A 277 16.54 -9.80 1.37
C THR A 277 18.04 -9.59 1.31
N MET A 278 18.83 -10.66 1.28
CA MET A 278 20.30 -10.55 1.25
C MET A 278 20.80 -9.88 -0.04
N CYS A 279 20.20 -10.20 -1.20
CA CYS A 279 20.53 -9.51 -2.44
C CYS A 279 20.15 -8.01 -2.38
N ALA A 280 18.96 -7.68 -1.86
CA ALA A 280 18.51 -6.29 -1.74
C ALA A 280 19.39 -5.49 -0.76
N LEU A 281 19.78 -6.09 0.36
CA LEU A 281 20.68 -5.49 1.34
C LEU A 281 22.08 -5.27 0.76
N GLN A 282 22.65 -6.24 0.03
CA GLN A 282 23.96 -6.08 -0.61
C GLN A 282 23.96 -4.84 -1.51
N LYS A 283 22.98 -4.73 -2.41
CA LYS A 283 22.87 -3.58 -3.31
C LYS A 283 22.72 -2.26 -2.56
N TYR A 284 21.86 -2.21 -1.55
CA TYR A 284 21.62 -0.99 -0.79
C TYR A 284 22.87 -0.55 -0.01
N LEU A 285 23.57 -1.50 0.63
CA LEU A 285 24.80 -1.23 1.35
C LEU A 285 25.95 -0.85 0.40
N ASP A 286 26.01 -1.46 -0.78
CA ASP A 286 26.95 -1.06 -1.82
C ASP A 286 26.71 0.37 -2.29
N ASP A 287 25.47 0.77 -2.54
CA ASP A 287 25.14 2.15 -2.91
C ASP A 287 25.46 3.12 -1.76
N LEU A 288 25.09 2.77 -0.51
CA LEU A 288 25.37 3.56 0.68
C LEU A 288 26.87 3.79 0.89
N GLY A 289 27.68 2.72 0.83
CA GLY A 289 29.12 2.80 0.99
C GLY A 289 29.76 3.63 -0.14
N ASN A 290 29.27 3.49 -1.38
CA ASN A 290 29.77 4.28 -2.51
C ASN A 290 29.52 5.78 -2.30
N SER A 291 28.31 6.16 -1.87
CA SER A 291 27.98 7.56 -1.57
C SER A 291 28.76 8.11 -0.37
N TRP A 292 29.10 7.27 0.61
CA TRP A 292 29.88 7.68 1.78
C TRP A 292 31.37 7.87 1.46
N ASP A 293 31.98 6.90 0.76
CA ASP A 293 33.41 6.88 0.46
C ASP A 293 33.79 7.84 -0.67
N LYS A 294 32.85 8.15 -1.57
CA LYS A 294 33.08 8.99 -2.76
C LYS A 294 32.06 10.14 -2.84
N PRO A 295 32.05 11.09 -1.88
CA PRO A 295 31.15 12.22 -1.94
C PRO A 295 31.48 13.13 -3.13
N VAL A 296 30.46 13.73 -3.73
CA VAL A 296 30.66 14.81 -4.71
C VAL A 296 30.78 16.15 -3.98
N PRO A 297 31.40 17.21 -4.58
CA PRO A 297 31.59 18.49 -3.91
C PRO A 297 30.30 19.11 -3.34
N GLN A 298 29.16 18.85 -3.97
CA GLN A 298 27.84 19.31 -3.51
C GLN A 298 27.40 18.68 -2.18
N ASP A 299 27.97 17.53 -1.78
CA ASP A 299 27.60 16.80 -0.57
C ASP A 299 28.33 17.28 0.68
N ALA A 300 29.35 18.14 0.55
CA ALA A 300 30.25 18.51 1.64
C ALA A 300 29.50 19.05 2.87
N THR A 301 28.58 19.99 2.65
CA THR A 301 27.75 20.55 3.74
C THR A 301 26.79 19.50 4.32
N GLY A 302 26.27 18.59 3.49
CA GLY A 302 25.44 17.47 3.97
C GLY A 302 26.24 16.52 4.86
N GLN A 303 27.49 16.22 4.52
CA GLN A 303 28.37 15.40 5.35
C GLN A 303 28.71 16.08 6.68
N GLU A 304 28.88 17.41 6.72
CA GLU A 304 29.06 18.16 7.96
C GLU A 304 27.84 18.05 8.90
N TYR A 305 26.63 18.07 8.34
CA TYR A 305 25.40 17.83 9.10
C TYR A 305 25.36 16.42 9.68
N ILE A 306 25.68 15.40 8.86
CA ILE A 306 25.67 13.99 9.29
C ILE A 306 26.72 13.75 10.38
N ARG A 307 27.92 14.33 10.24
CA ARG A 307 29.00 14.24 11.24
C ARG A 307 28.74 15.08 12.49
N GLY A 308 27.73 15.95 12.48
CA GLY A 308 27.42 16.87 13.56
C GLY A 308 28.44 17.99 13.75
N THR A 309 29.30 18.25 12.77
CA THR A 309 30.25 19.38 12.78
C THR A 309 29.56 20.70 12.44
N LYS A 310 28.37 20.62 11.84
CA LYS A 310 27.52 21.76 11.53
C LYS A 310 26.07 21.44 11.89
N GLN A 311 25.34 22.44 12.37
CA GLN A 311 23.91 22.33 12.69
C GLN A 311 23.08 22.20 11.40
N ALA A 312 22.19 21.20 11.36
CA ALA A 312 21.30 20.97 10.24
C ALA A 312 20.13 21.98 10.29
N PRO A 313 19.63 22.45 9.13
CA PRO A 313 18.55 23.43 9.11
C PRO A 313 17.23 22.88 9.65
N HIS A 314 16.97 21.58 9.48
CA HIS A 314 15.73 20.90 9.90
C HIS A 314 16.00 19.44 10.28
N TYR A 315 15.03 18.79 10.93
CA TYR A 315 15.04 17.36 11.29
C TYR A 315 16.22 16.92 12.18
N GLU A 316 16.70 17.80 13.05
CA GLU A 316 17.73 17.42 14.01
C GLU A 316 17.27 16.25 14.89
N PRO A 317 18.15 15.29 15.21
CA PRO A 317 17.83 14.25 16.17
C PRO A 317 17.38 14.86 17.49
N ARG A 318 16.36 14.26 18.13
CA ARG A 318 15.81 14.74 19.42
C ARG A 318 16.85 14.90 20.53
N SER A 319 18.03 14.28 20.39
CA SER A 319 19.16 14.49 21.29
C SER A 319 20.50 14.31 20.57
N LYS A 320 21.54 14.97 21.06
CA LYS A 320 22.93 14.78 20.59
C LYS A 320 23.38 13.32 20.72
N LYS A 321 22.96 12.62 21.78
CA LYS A 321 23.25 11.19 21.99
C LYS A 321 22.67 10.32 20.87
N LEU A 322 21.43 10.61 20.45
CA LEU A 322 20.80 9.91 19.33
C LEU A 322 21.57 10.19 18.02
N GLY A 323 21.93 11.45 17.76
CA GLY A 323 22.72 11.82 16.59
C GLY A 323 24.06 11.07 16.51
N ALA A 324 24.82 11.04 17.62
CA ALA A 324 26.08 10.29 17.68
C ALA A 324 25.87 8.78 17.45
N ARG A 325 24.78 8.20 17.98
CA ARG A 325 24.44 6.78 17.76
C ARG A 325 24.06 6.50 16.31
N MET A 326 23.38 7.43 15.64
CA MET A 326 23.03 7.32 14.23
C MET A 326 24.30 7.34 13.35
N LEU A 327 25.24 8.24 13.63
CA LEU A 327 26.52 8.28 12.91
C LEU A 327 27.31 6.98 13.11
N GLN A 328 27.42 6.51 14.35
CA GLN A 328 28.09 5.23 14.64
C GLN A 328 27.44 4.06 13.89
N ALA A 329 26.11 4.01 13.83
CA ALA A 329 25.39 2.97 13.10
C ALA A 329 25.65 3.06 11.59
N LEU A 330 25.69 4.27 11.02
CA LEU A 330 26.04 4.49 9.62
C LEU A 330 27.46 3.97 9.31
N GLU A 331 28.45 4.33 10.12
CA GLU A 331 29.84 3.88 9.94
C GLU A 331 29.97 2.36 10.01
N GLN A 332 29.24 1.70 10.90
CA GLN A 332 29.18 0.23 10.97
C GLN A 332 28.60 -0.39 9.69
N LEU A 333 27.56 0.21 9.12
CA LEU A 333 26.95 -0.26 7.87
C LEU A 333 27.88 -0.06 6.67
N VAL A 334 28.62 1.05 6.63
CA VAL A 334 29.61 1.31 5.57
C VAL A 334 30.78 0.35 5.68
N MET A 335 31.27 0.09 6.89
CA MET A 335 32.33 -0.90 7.14
C MET A 335 31.90 -2.29 6.65
N LEU A 336 30.69 -2.72 7.02
CA LEU A 336 30.10 -3.98 6.56
C LEU A 336 29.99 -4.04 5.02
N ALA A 337 29.60 -2.94 4.38
CA ALA A 337 29.57 -2.86 2.92
C ALA A 337 30.96 -3.06 2.31
N GLY A 338 31.99 -2.46 2.89
CA GLY A 338 33.39 -2.64 2.48
C GLY A 338 33.86 -4.08 2.61
N GLU A 339 33.58 -4.73 3.75
CA GLU A 339 33.88 -6.14 3.99
C GLU A 339 33.22 -7.05 2.94
N TRP A 340 31.92 -6.85 2.70
CA TRP A 340 31.17 -7.63 1.71
C TRP A 340 31.73 -7.48 0.30
N ARG A 341 32.15 -6.28 -0.12
CA ARG A 341 32.77 -6.09 -1.45
C ARG A 341 34.06 -6.88 -1.62
N VAL A 342 34.87 -6.97 -0.55
CA VAL A 342 36.13 -7.72 -0.58
C VAL A 342 35.86 -9.23 -0.56
N GLU A 343 35.05 -9.71 0.38
CA GLU A 343 34.75 -11.13 0.55
C GLU A 343 33.96 -11.70 -0.64
N LEU A 344 33.04 -10.91 -1.19
CA LEU A 344 32.20 -11.31 -2.32
C LEU A 344 32.76 -10.82 -3.67
N ALA A 345 34.04 -10.46 -3.79
CA ALA A 345 34.59 -9.92 -5.05
C ALA A 345 34.29 -10.81 -6.29
N ASN A 346 34.25 -12.13 -6.11
CA ASN A 346 33.95 -13.11 -7.16
C ASN A 346 32.57 -13.77 -7.03
N GLN A 347 31.76 -13.35 -6.05
CA GLN A 347 30.44 -13.92 -5.77
C GLN A 347 29.41 -12.78 -5.61
N SER A 348 28.13 -13.10 -5.47
CA SER A 348 27.15 -12.09 -5.08
C SER A 348 25.90 -12.77 -4.58
N PHE A 349 25.25 -12.19 -3.57
CA PHE A 349 23.94 -12.64 -3.13
C PHE A 349 22.88 -12.48 -4.25
N CYS A 350 23.16 -11.66 -5.26
CA CYS A 350 22.31 -11.43 -6.43
C CYS A 350 22.67 -12.29 -7.66
N LYS A 351 23.71 -13.12 -7.61
CA LYS A 351 24.10 -14.07 -8.67
C LYS A 351 23.77 -15.51 -8.26
N ASP A 352 24.00 -16.45 -9.18
CA ASP A 352 23.99 -17.91 -8.95
C ASP A 352 22.71 -18.44 -8.29
N GLY A 353 21.65 -18.58 -9.09
CA GLY A 353 20.35 -19.07 -8.61
C GLY A 353 19.63 -18.10 -7.67
N SER A 354 20.02 -16.82 -7.67
CA SER A 354 19.28 -15.77 -6.98
C SER A 354 17.84 -15.65 -7.54
N PRO A 355 16.84 -15.40 -6.68
CA PRO A 355 15.46 -15.21 -7.13
C PRO A 355 15.34 -14.05 -8.13
N LYS A 356 14.53 -14.23 -9.18
CA LYS A 356 14.30 -13.25 -10.25
C LYS A 356 12.82 -12.83 -10.33
N PRO A 357 12.51 -11.56 -10.69
CA PRO A 357 13.45 -10.48 -11.02
C PRO A 357 14.27 -10.01 -9.83
N ASP A 358 15.36 -9.28 -10.10
CA ASP A 358 16.26 -8.77 -9.06
C ASP A 358 15.50 -7.93 -8.02
N PRO A 359 15.64 -8.24 -6.73
CA PRO A 359 14.92 -7.54 -5.69
C PRO A 359 15.47 -6.13 -5.47
N ILE A 360 14.59 -5.26 -4.98
CA ILE A 360 14.88 -3.87 -4.63
C ILE A 360 14.36 -3.61 -3.21
N LEU A 361 15.20 -3.00 -2.37
CA LEU A 361 14.88 -2.77 -0.96
C LEU A 361 13.76 -1.73 -0.78
N ARG A 362 13.58 -0.87 -1.78
CA ARG A 362 12.41 -0.02 -1.96
C ARG A 362 11.74 -0.48 -3.24
N ASN A 363 10.47 -0.91 -3.19
CA ASN A 363 9.66 -1.14 -4.37
C ASN A 363 9.38 0.19 -5.09
N GLN A 364 10.40 0.74 -5.75
CA GLN A 364 10.23 1.71 -6.80
C GLN A 364 10.32 0.96 -8.13
N PRO A 365 9.37 1.14 -9.05
CA PRO A 365 9.48 0.51 -10.35
C PRO A 365 10.79 0.93 -11.00
N LYS A 366 11.56 -0.05 -11.49
CA LYS A 366 12.54 0.23 -12.53
C LYS A 366 11.75 0.31 -13.84
N PHE A 367 11.70 1.51 -14.42
CA PHE A 367 11.07 1.76 -15.71
C PHE A 367 11.91 1.20 -16.85
#